data_AF-A0A962VQD2-F1
#
_entry.id   AF-A0A962VQD2-F1
#
_cell.length_a   1.000
_cell.length_b   1.000
_cell.length_c   1.000
_cell.angle_alpha   90.00
_cell.angle_beta   90.00
_cell.angle_gamma   90.00
#
_symmetry.space_group_name_H-M   'P 1'
#
loop_
_entity.id
_entity.type
_entity.pdbx_description
1 polymer ?
#
loop_
_entity_poly.entity_id
_entity_poly.type
_entity_poly.pdbx_seq_one_letter_code
_entity_poly.pdbx_strand_id
1 'polypeptide(L)'
;SKVHAGPAVRLLARELGVELAAVSGSGPRGRILKEDLQNYVKAMLHKAKEAPAAAASGATGIPPIPPIDFSKFGPVEEVAMSRLMQVGAANLHRSWLNVPHVTQFDSADISEVEAFRVAQKATAEKAGVKLTILPILLKACAHLLRELPDFNSSLAPSGKALIRKGYVHIGFAVDTPDGLLVPVIRDVDQKSLLQLAGEAAELAEK
;
A
#
# COMPACT_ATOMS: atom_id res chain seq x y z
N SER A 1 9.83 -13.66 -47.24
CA SER A 1 8.64 -13.74 -46.35
C SER A 1 7.58 -14.61 -47.02
N LYS A 2 7.38 -15.83 -46.48
CA LYS A 2 6.61 -16.94 -47.08
C LYS A 2 5.10 -16.92 -46.78
N VAL A 3 4.54 -15.78 -46.39
CA VAL A 3 3.11 -15.68 -46.07
C VAL A 3 2.30 -15.58 -47.35
N HIS A 4 1.30 -16.44 -47.54
CA HIS A 4 0.49 -16.50 -48.75
C HIS A 4 -0.62 -15.43 -48.71
N ALA A 5 -0.29 -14.21 -49.15
CA ALA A 5 -1.21 -13.06 -49.16
C ALA A 5 -1.06 -12.23 -50.44
N GLY A 6 -2.18 -11.70 -50.95
CA GLY A 6 -2.21 -10.85 -52.15
C GLY A 6 -1.66 -9.43 -51.90
N PRO A 7 -1.25 -8.69 -52.95
CA PRO A 7 -0.67 -7.35 -52.80
C PRO A 7 -1.55 -6.35 -52.04
N ALA A 8 -2.87 -6.35 -52.31
CA ALA A 8 -3.82 -5.48 -51.62
C ALA A 8 -3.94 -5.79 -50.12
N VAL A 9 -3.86 -7.07 -49.72
CA VAL A 9 -3.91 -7.48 -48.30
C VAL A 9 -2.61 -7.09 -47.59
N ARG A 10 -1.47 -7.13 -48.27
CA ARG A 10 -0.18 -6.68 -47.71
C ARG A 10 -0.12 -5.17 -47.50
N LEU A 11 -0.67 -4.40 -48.42
CA LEU A 11 -0.77 -2.94 -48.28
C LEU A 11 -1.66 -2.59 -47.08
N LEU A 12 -2.84 -3.19 -47.00
CA LEU A 12 -3.78 -2.97 -45.90
C LEU A 12 -3.20 -3.38 -44.53
N ALA A 13 -2.44 -4.49 -44.47
CA ALA A 13 -1.78 -4.89 -43.24
C ALA A 13 -0.70 -3.89 -42.80
N ARG A 14 0.02 -3.26 -43.74
CA ARG A 14 0.98 -2.19 -43.42
C ARG A 14 0.29 -0.92 -42.94
N GLU A 15 -0.81 -0.52 -43.58
CA GLU A 15 -1.60 0.65 -43.18
C GLU A 15 -2.19 0.49 -41.77
N LEU A 16 -2.64 -0.72 -41.43
CA LEU A 16 -3.22 -1.05 -40.12
C LEU A 16 -2.17 -1.47 -39.07
N GLY A 17 -0.89 -1.53 -39.42
CA GLY A 17 0.19 -1.95 -38.52
C GLY A 17 0.10 -3.42 -38.07
N VAL A 18 -0.53 -4.29 -38.85
CA VAL A 18 -0.75 -5.71 -38.52
C VAL A 18 0.32 -6.59 -39.13
N GLU A 19 0.92 -7.46 -38.31
CA GLU A 19 1.84 -8.47 -38.79
C GLU A 19 1.09 -9.65 -39.44
N LEU A 20 1.29 -9.85 -40.74
CA LEU A 20 0.61 -10.92 -41.51
C LEU A 20 0.91 -12.35 -41.01
N ALA A 21 2.02 -12.56 -40.29
CA ALA A 21 2.35 -13.86 -39.70
C ALA A 21 1.40 -14.24 -38.55
N ALA A 22 0.75 -13.25 -37.92
CA ALA A 22 -0.17 -13.44 -36.81
C ALA A 22 -1.63 -13.64 -37.27
N VAL A 23 -1.91 -13.53 -38.57
CA VAL A 23 -3.26 -13.63 -39.15
C VAL A 23 -3.44 -15.00 -39.79
N SER A 24 -4.43 -15.76 -39.33
CA SER A 24 -4.80 -17.03 -39.94
C SER A 24 -5.61 -16.79 -41.21
N GLY A 25 -5.18 -17.37 -42.34
CA GLY A 25 -5.82 -17.19 -43.64
C GLY A 25 -6.87 -18.26 -43.93
N SER A 26 -8.06 -17.84 -44.36
CA SER A 26 -9.19 -18.75 -44.67
C SER A 26 -9.34 -19.10 -46.16
N GLY A 27 -8.57 -18.44 -47.04
CA GLY A 27 -8.64 -18.65 -48.49
C GLY A 27 -7.96 -19.94 -48.98
N PRO A 28 -8.11 -20.28 -50.29
CA PRO A 28 -7.51 -21.47 -50.88
C PRO A 28 -6.01 -21.56 -50.61
N ARG A 29 -5.54 -22.72 -50.13
CA ARG A 29 -4.14 -22.96 -49.70
C ARG A 29 -3.68 -22.06 -48.55
N GLY A 30 -4.59 -21.69 -47.65
CA GLY A 30 -4.27 -20.85 -46.48
C GLY A 30 -3.96 -19.40 -46.86
N ARG A 31 -4.57 -18.92 -47.96
CA ARG A 31 -4.38 -17.55 -48.42
C ARG A 31 -5.07 -16.58 -47.46
N ILE A 32 -4.36 -15.55 -47.01
CA ILE A 32 -4.96 -14.48 -46.19
C ILE A 32 -5.80 -13.59 -47.10
N LEU A 33 -7.08 -13.50 -46.76
CA LEU A 33 -8.06 -12.62 -47.40
C LEU A 33 -8.17 -11.30 -46.63
N LYS A 34 -8.83 -10.31 -47.24
CA LYS A 34 -9.08 -9.00 -46.61
C LYS A 34 -9.94 -9.14 -45.35
N GLU A 35 -10.90 -10.06 -45.39
CA GLU A 35 -11.83 -10.38 -44.31
C GLU A 35 -11.09 -10.94 -43.08
N ASP A 36 -10.10 -11.81 -43.29
CA ASP A 36 -9.28 -12.38 -42.21
C ASP A 36 -8.54 -11.27 -41.43
N LEU A 37 -8.00 -10.30 -42.15
CA LEU A 37 -7.30 -9.16 -41.57
C LEU A 37 -8.26 -8.23 -40.79
N GLN A 38 -9.45 -7.98 -41.33
CA GLN A 38 -10.47 -7.17 -40.66
C GLN A 38 -10.99 -7.85 -39.39
N ASN A 39 -11.23 -9.17 -39.44
CA ASN A 39 -11.66 -9.96 -38.31
C ASN A 39 -10.58 -10.01 -37.22
N TYR A 40 -9.30 -10.12 -37.60
CA TYR A 40 -8.18 -10.07 -36.68
C TYR A 40 -8.10 -8.72 -35.94
N VAL A 41 -8.20 -7.61 -36.67
CA VAL A 41 -8.19 -6.26 -36.06
C VAL A 41 -9.39 -6.06 -35.14
N LYS A 42 -10.59 -6.51 -35.55
CA LYS A 42 -11.80 -6.43 -34.72
C LYS A 42 -11.64 -7.24 -33.43
N ALA A 43 -11.08 -8.45 -33.50
CA ALA A 43 -10.80 -9.28 -32.34
C ALA A 43 -9.75 -8.64 -31.40
N MET A 44 -8.70 -8.02 -31.94
CA MET A 44 -7.71 -7.28 -31.15
C MET A 44 -8.32 -6.08 -30.41
N LEU A 45 -9.19 -5.32 -31.08
CA LEU A 45 -9.90 -4.19 -30.46
C LEU A 45 -10.87 -4.63 -29.35
N HIS A 46 -11.55 -5.77 -29.53
CA HIS A 46 -12.39 -6.35 -28.50
C HIS A 46 -11.56 -6.88 -27.31
N LYS A 47 -10.44 -7.57 -27.58
CA LYS A 47 -9.53 -8.07 -26.54
C LYS A 47 -8.87 -6.92 -25.75
N ALA A 48 -8.60 -5.79 -26.38
CA ALA A 48 -8.11 -4.58 -25.70
C ALA A 48 -9.19 -3.92 -24.80
N LYS A 49 -10.48 -4.12 -25.10
CA LYS A 49 -11.61 -3.65 -24.26
C LYS A 49 -11.94 -4.60 -23.11
N GLU A 50 -11.65 -5.90 -23.26
CA GLU A 50 -11.95 -6.94 -22.27
C GLU A 50 -10.74 -7.33 -21.40
N ALA A 51 -9.54 -6.85 -21.74
CA ALA A 51 -8.42 -6.89 -20.81
C ALA A 51 -8.80 -6.09 -19.55
N PRO A 52 -8.66 -6.65 -18.33
CA PRO A 52 -8.80 -5.86 -17.13
C PRO A 52 -7.82 -4.70 -17.26
N ALA A 53 -8.31 -3.48 -17.07
CA ALA A 53 -7.45 -2.33 -16.85
C ALA A 53 -6.62 -2.63 -15.59
N ALA A 54 -5.48 -3.31 -15.77
CA ALA A 54 -4.48 -3.49 -14.76
C ALA A 54 -3.90 -2.10 -14.47
N ALA A 55 -4.51 -1.44 -13.49
CA ALA A 55 -3.94 -0.40 -12.66
C ALA A 55 -3.01 0.58 -13.41
N ALA A 56 -3.57 1.39 -14.30
CA ALA A 56 -3.00 2.69 -14.60
C ALA A 56 -3.28 3.65 -13.42
N SER A 57 -2.62 3.40 -12.29
CA SER A 57 -2.52 4.35 -11.17
C SER A 57 -1.34 3.99 -10.26
N GLY A 58 -0.16 4.58 -10.53
CA GLY A 58 0.81 4.87 -9.46
C GLY A 58 2.24 4.31 -9.57
N ALA A 59 2.58 3.42 -10.51
CA ALA A 59 3.96 2.89 -10.61
C ALA A 59 4.47 2.83 -12.05
N THR A 60 4.67 4.00 -12.68
CA THR A 60 5.37 4.08 -13.95
C THR A 60 6.85 4.36 -13.70
N GLY A 61 7.69 3.31 -13.70
CA GLY A 61 9.13 3.50 -13.88
C GLY A 61 10.11 2.63 -13.10
N ILE A 62 9.65 1.74 -12.20
CA ILE A 62 10.57 0.85 -11.47
C ILE A 62 10.63 -0.50 -12.21
N PRO A 63 11.78 -0.87 -12.79
CA PRO A 63 11.95 -2.18 -13.42
C PRO A 63 11.80 -3.31 -12.38
N PRO A 64 11.19 -4.44 -12.75
CA PRO A 64 11.12 -5.59 -11.85
C PRO A 64 12.53 -6.14 -11.59
N ILE A 65 12.75 -6.63 -10.37
CA ILE A 65 13.98 -7.34 -10.01
C ILE A 65 13.98 -8.70 -10.74
N PRO A 66 15.04 -9.06 -11.47
CA PRO A 66 15.14 -10.37 -12.11
C PRO A 66 15.04 -11.52 -11.08
N PRO A 67 14.44 -12.66 -11.44
CA PRO A 67 14.38 -13.80 -10.54
C PRO A 67 15.79 -14.32 -10.25
N ILE A 68 16.07 -14.58 -8.97
CA ILE A 68 17.33 -15.15 -8.48
C ILE A 68 17.05 -16.58 -8.02
N ASP A 69 17.85 -17.53 -8.50
CA ASP A 69 17.83 -18.90 -8.00
C ASP A 69 18.74 -18.99 -6.77
N PHE A 70 18.13 -19.01 -5.59
CA PHE A 70 18.84 -19.02 -4.31
C PHE A 70 19.56 -20.35 -4.03
N SER A 71 19.15 -21.45 -4.65
CA SER A 71 19.76 -22.77 -4.43
C SER A 71 21.22 -22.85 -4.90
N LYS A 72 21.63 -21.94 -5.79
CA LYS A 72 23.02 -21.80 -6.25
C LYS A 72 24.00 -21.41 -5.14
N PHE A 73 23.49 -20.88 -4.02
CA PHE A 73 24.31 -20.39 -2.91
C PHE A 73 24.27 -21.30 -1.67
N GLY A 74 23.58 -22.44 -1.74
CA GLY A 74 23.48 -23.41 -0.65
C GLY A 74 22.06 -23.99 -0.49
N PRO A 75 21.83 -24.85 0.52
CA PRO A 75 20.50 -25.36 0.85
C PRO A 75 19.54 -24.21 1.19
N VAL A 76 18.33 -24.26 0.66
CA VAL A 76 17.28 -23.25 0.88
C VAL A 76 16.00 -23.92 1.37
N GLU A 77 15.24 -23.17 2.16
CA GLU A 77 13.88 -23.50 2.58
C GLU A 77 12.95 -22.36 2.18
N GLU A 78 11.83 -22.69 1.56
CA GLU A 78 10.78 -21.73 1.25
C GLU A 78 9.72 -21.76 2.35
N VAL A 79 9.63 -20.67 3.12
CA VAL A 79 8.63 -20.51 4.18
C VAL A 79 7.56 -19.54 3.70
N ALA A 80 6.31 -20.00 3.63
CA ALA A 80 5.20 -19.17 3.20
C ALA A 80 4.91 -18.06 4.22
N MET A 81 4.79 -16.81 3.74
CA MET A 81 4.39 -15.69 4.58
C MET A 81 2.93 -15.81 5.02
N SER A 82 2.65 -15.42 6.28
CA SER A 82 1.27 -15.26 6.75
C SER A 82 0.52 -14.18 5.97
N ARG A 83 -0.82 -14.20 6.02
CA ARG A 83 -1.64 -13.18 5.34
C ARG A 83 -1.34 -11.77 5.85
N LEU A 84 -1.10 -11.63 7.17
CA LEU A 84 -0.75 -10.36 7.80
C LEU A 84 0.57 -9.81 7.25
N MET A 85 1.61 -10.66 7.14
CA MET A 85 2.91 -10.30 6.57
C MET A 85 2.79 -9.86 5.11
N GLN A 86 2.00 -10.57 4.29
CA GLN A 86 1.79 -10.21 2.89
C GLN A 86 1.12 -8.83 2.74
N VAL A 87 0.10 -8.55 3.55
CA VAL A 87 -0.60 -7.24 3.52
C VAL A 87 0.31 -6.13 4.03
N GLY A 88 1.07 -6.38 5.10
CA GLY A 88 2.06 -5.46 5.64
C GLY A 88 3.13 -5.09 4.60
N ALA A 89 3.71 -6.10 3.93
CA ALA A 89 4.71 -5.89 2.88
C ALA A 89 4.18 -5.02 1.74
N ALA A 90 2.95 -5.29 1.25
CA ALA A 90 2.34 -4.50 0.19
C ALA A 90 2.09 -3.04 0.60
N ASN A 91 1.65 -2.79 1.84
CA ASN A 91 1.39 -1.44 2.34
C ASN A 91 2.68 -0.66 2.60
N LEU A 92 3.69 -1.30 3.20
CA LEU A 92 5.01 -0.70 3.41
C LEU A 92 5.66 -0.31 2.07
N HIS A 93 5.64 -1.22 1.09
CA HIS A 93 6.17 -0.94 -0.24
C HIS A 93 5.45 0.24 -0.91
N ARG A 94 4.12 0.29 -0.82
CA ARG A 94 3.33 1.42 -1.33
C ARG A 94 3.72 2.73 -0.64
N SER A 95 3.87 2.74 0.68
CA SER A 95 4.31 3.93 1.41
C SER A 95 5.69 4.38 0.92
N TRP A 96 6.64 3.43 0.82
CA TRP A 96 8.01 3.70 0.43
C TRP A 96 8.13 4.33 -0.96
N LEU A 97 7.30 3.89 -1.90
CA LEU A 97 7.32 4.41 -3.27
C LEU A 97 6.59 5.76 -3.43
N ASN A 98 5.61 6.06 -2.59
CA ASN A 98 4.70 7.20 -2.81
C ASN A 98 4.93 8.38 -1.85
N VAL A 99 5.60 8.16 -0.72
CA VAL A 99 5.80 9.20 0.30
C VAL A 99 7.29 9.60 0.32
N PRO A 100 7.62 10.90 0.12
CA PRO A 100 8.99 11.39 0.29
C PRO A 100 9.30 11.49 1.80
N HIS A 101 9.73 10.37 2.38
CA HIS A 101 10.04 10.30 3.81
C HIS A 101 11.25 11.17 4.16
N VAL A 102 11.12 11.93 5.24
CA VAL A 102 12.22 12.63 5.90
C VAL A 102 12.25 12.17 7.35
N THR A 103 13.44 11.89 7.88
CA THR A 103 13.64 11.45 9.26
C THR A 103 14.36 12.53 10.05
N GLN A 104 13.78 12.91 11.20
CA GLN A 104 14.35 13.83 12.16
C GLN A 104 14.53 13.08 13.48
N PHE A 105 15.65 13.33 14.17
CA PHE A 105 15.93 12.77 15.49
C PHE A 105 16.17 13.90 16.48
N ASP A 106 15.66 13.74 17.70
CA ASP A 106 15.88 14.67 18.80
C ASP A 106 15.82 13.91 20.13
N SER A 107 16.22 14.55 21.21
CA SER A 107 16.17 14.01 22.58
C SER A 107 15.34 14.93 23.46
N ALA A 108 14.54 14.34 24.35
CA ALA A 108 13.76 15.08 25.34
C ALA A 108 14.07 14.52 26.73
N ASP A 109 14.28 15.43 27.69
CA ASP A 109 14.32 15.06 29.11
C ASP A 109 12.90 14.78 29.60
N ILE A 110 12.67 13.58 30.11
CA ILE A 110 11.37 13.12 30.61
C ILE A 110 11.34 13.00 32.14
N SER A 111 12.32 13.56 32.86
CA SER A 111 12.44 13.43 34.32
C SER A 111 11.18 13.85 35.06
N GLU A 112 10.59 15.00 34.70
CA GLU A 112 9.35 15.49 35.32
C GLU A 112 8.13 14.63 34.94
N VAL A 113 8.08 14.15 33.70
CA VAL A 113 7.02 13.25 33.22
C VAL A 113 7.04 11.94 33.98
N GLU A 114 8.23 11.38 34.22
CA GLU A 114 8.40 10.15 34.99
C GLU A 114 8.03 10.35 36.46
N ALA A 115 8.46 11.46 37.07
CA ALA A 115 8.06 11.82 38.43
C ALA A 115 6.54 11.95 38.57
N PHE A 116 5.89 12.62 37.61
CA PHE A 116 4.43 12.71 37.54
C PHE A 116 3.78 11.33 37.41
N ARG A 117 4.27 10.49 36.49
CA ARG A 117 3.74 9.14 36.26
C ARG A 117 3.79 8.29 37.54
N VAL A 118 4.91 8.34 38.27
CA VAL A 118 5.07 7.64 39.55
C VAL A 118 4.11 8.19 40.60
N ALA A 119 3.98 9.50 40.72
CA ALA A 119 3.06 10.13 41.66
C ALA A 119 1.58 9.76 41.39
N GLN A 120 1.20 9.54 40.14
CA GLN A 120 -0.16 9.14 39.76
C GLN A 120 -0.46 7.63 39.88
N LYS A 121 0.52 6.81 40.29
CA LYS A 121 0.37 5.35 40.39
C LYS A 121 -0.83 4.95 41.23
N ALA A 122 -0.97 5.51 42.44
CA ALA A 122 -2.07 5.18 43.34
C ALA A 122 -3.45 5.58 42.77
N THR A 123 -3.52 6.69 42.04
CA THR A 123 -4.75 7.13 41.36
C THR A 123 -5.12 6.16 40.24
N ALA A 124 -4.14 5.74 39.44
CA ALA A 124 -4.35 4.80 38.35
C ALA A 124 -4.79 3.42 38.86
N GLU A 125 -4.14 2.91 39.92
CA GLU A 125 -4.49 1.64 40.55
C GLU A 125 -5.92 1.65 41.10
N LYS A 126 -6.37 2.76 41.71
CA LYS A 126 -7.77 2.93 42.14
C LYS A 126 -8.77 2.91 40.98
N ALA A 127 -8.33 3.35 39.79
CA ALA A 127 -9.12 3.29 38.57
C ALA A 127 -8.98 1.95 37.82
N GLY A 128 -8.25 0.97 38.38
CA GLY A 128 -8.07 -0.36 37.80
C GLY A 128 -7.13 -0.39 36.59
N VAL A 129 -6.33 0.64 36.35
CA VAL A 129 -5.42 0.74 35.20
C VAL A 129 -3.99 1.03 35.63
N LYS A 130 -3.02 0.68 34.78
CA LYS A 130 -1.61 1.02 34.99
C LYS A 130 -1.24 2.21 34.11
N LEU A 131 -0.85 3.33 34.72
CA LEU A 131 -0.35 4.48 33.97
C LEU A 131 1.12 4.26 33.54
N THR A 132 1.28 3.83 32.29
CA THR A 132 2.58 3.76 31.61
C THR A 132 2.91 5.09 30.91
N ILE A 133 4.05 5.15 30.23
CA ILE A 133 4.43 6.33 29.43
C ILE A 133 3.56 6.49 28.18
N LEU A 134 3.08 5.38 27.59
CA LEU A 134 2.33 5.40 26.33
C LEU A 134 1.08 6.33 26.36
N PRO A 135 0.20 6.30 27.37
CA PRO A 135 -0.93 7.24 27.47
C PRO A 135 -0.52 8.71 27.49
N ILE A 136 0.63 9.02 28.10
CA ILE A 136 1.16 10.38 28.15
C ILE A 136 1.63 10.81 26.76
N LEU A 137 2.36 9.95 26.05
CA LEU A 137 2.80 10.19 24.67
C LEU A 137 1.60 10.34 23.72
N LEU A 138 0.60 9.48 23.83
CA LEU A 138 -0.65 9.58 23.06
C LEU A 138 -1.32 10.94 23.27
N LYS A 139 -1.40 11.40 24.53
CA LYS A 139 -2.03 12.68 24.86
C LYS A 139 -1.21 13.87 24.37
N ALA A 140 0.12 13.82 24.48
CA ALA A 140 1.02 14.84 23.95
C ALA A 140 0.92 14.95 22.42
N CYS A 141 0.98 13.82 21.71
CA CYS A 141 0.77 13.78 20.26
C CYS A 141 -0.60 14.32 19.87
N ALA A 142 -1.66 13.94 20.58
CA ALA A 142 -2.99 14.43 20.29
C ALA A 142 -3.13 15.94 20.47
N HIS A 143 -2.49 16.50 21.50
CA HIS A 143 -2.42 17.95 21.70
C HIS A 143 -1.73 18.65 20.53
N LEU A 144 -0.53 18.19 20.13
CA LEU A 144 0.21 18.75 19.00
C LEU A 144 -0.55 18.64 17.67
N LEU A 145 -1.23 17.52 17.41
CA LEU A 145 -2.04 17.33 16.20
C LEU A 145 -3.24 18.27 16.12
N ARG A 146 -3.73 18.77 17.26
CA ARG A 146 -4.78 19.82 17.31
C ARG A 146 -4.22 21.21 17.07
N GLU A 147 -3.03 21.49 17.61
CA GLU A 147 -2.34 22.77 17.43
C GLU A 147 -1.80 22.94 16.00
N LEU A 148 -1.33 21.85 15.39
CA LEU A 148 -0.72 21.80 14.07
C LEU A 148 -1.58 20.94 13.11
N PRO A 149 -2.72 21.46 12.62
CA PRO A 149 -3.70 20.69 11.86
C PRO A 149 -3.19 20.14 10.51
N ASP A 150 -2.10 20.70 9.97
CA ASP A 150 -1.47 20.17 8.76
C ASP A 150 -0.79 18.82 9.00
N PHE A 151 -0.27 18.57 10.21
CA PHE A 151 0.23 17.24 10.60
C PHE A 151 -0.92 16.23 10.75
N ASN A 152 -2.12 16.68 11.10
CA ASN A 152 -3.32 15.84 11.15
C ASN A 152 -4.14 15.90 9.84
N SER A 153 -3.46 15.73 8.70
CA SER A 153 -4.10 15.79 7.39
C SER A 153 -3.72 14.61 6.49
N SER A 154 -4.31 14.56 5.29
CA SER A 154 -3.94 13.62 4.22
C SER A 154 -3.99 14.35 2.89
N LEU A 155 -3.08 14.04 1.97
CA LEU A 155 -3.17 14.54 0.60
C LEU A 155 -4.41 13.93 -0.09
N ALA A 156 -5.25 14.76 -0.69
CA ALA A 156 -6.39 14.29 -1.47
C ALA A 156 -5.90 13.48 -2.68
N PRO A 157 -6.64 12.46 -3.16
CA PRO A 157 -6.24 11.67 -4.33
C PRO A 157 -5.98 12.49 -5.59
N SER A 158 -6.56 13.69 -5.69
CA SER A 158 -6.32 14.62 -6.79
C SER A 158 -4.94 15.28 -6.76
N GLY A 159 -4.21 15.20 -5.64
CA GLY A 159 -2.96 15.91 -5.39
C GLY A 159 -3.11 17.43 -5.21
N LYS A 160 -4.35 17.95 -5.16
CA LYS A 160 -4.63 19.40 -5.20
C LYS A 160 -5.14 20.00 -3.89
N ALA A 161 -5.34 19.17 -2.86
CA ALA A 161 -5.89 19.62 -1.59
C ALA A 161 -5.36 18.77 -0.43
N LEU A 162 -5.34 19.36 0.76
CA LEU A 162 -5.16 18.64 2.02
C LEU A 162 -6.51 18.39 2.68
N ILE A 163 -6.73 17.16 3.12
CA ILE A 163 -7.88 16.75 3.92
C ILE A 163 -7.48 16.83 5.39
N ARG A 164 -7.71 17.99 6.01
CA ARG A 164 -7.52 18.20 7.46
C ARG A 164 -8.63 17.50 8.24
N LYS A 165 -8.27 16.76 9.28
CA LYS A 165 -9.20 15.93 10.06
C LYS A 165 -9.60 16.66 11.34
N GLY A 166 -10.90 16.75 11.58
CA GLY A 166 -11.44 17.33 12.83
C GLY A 166 -11.33 16.39 14.04
N TYR A 167 -10.97 15.13 13.80
CA TYR A 167 -10.78 14.08 14.80
C TYR A 167 -9.29 13.72 14.94
N VAL A 168 -8.89 13.22 16.10
CA VAL A 168 -7.55 12.68 16.33
C VAL A 168 -7.65 11.21 16.70
N HIS A 169 -7.23 10.34 15.78
CA HIS A 169 -7.12 8.90 16.01
C HIS A 169 -5.66 8.52 15.88
N ILE A 170 -5.14 7.76 16.84
CA ILE A 170 -3.73 7.38 16.86
C ILE A 170 -3.63 5.87 16.88
N GLY A 171 -2.96 5.34 15.86
CA GLY A 171 -2.50 3.95 15.83
C GLY A 171 -1.21 3.81 16.63
N PHE A 172 -1.08 2.74 17.40
CA PHE A 172 0.17 2.40 18.08
C PHE A 172 0.61 1.00 17.68
N ALA A 173 1.90 0.85 17.43
CA ALA A 173 2.49 -0.42 16.99
C ALA A 173 2.72 -1.33 18.20
N VAL A 174 2.20 -2.56 18.11
CA VAL A 174 2.41 -3.63 19.09
C VAL A 174 3.08 -4.80 18.40
N ASP A 175 4.18 -5.26 18.99
CA ASP A 175 4.87 -6.46 18.53
C ASP A 175 4.20 -7.69 19.15
N THR A 176 3.77 -8.63 18.32
CA THR A 176 3.07 -9.84 18.74
C THR A 176 3.72 -11.07 18.09
N PRO A 177 3.50 -12.29 18.62
CA PRO A 177 4.03 -13.52 18.01
C PRO A 177 3.59 -13.71 16.54
N ASP A 178 2.43 -13.19 16.16
CA ASP A 178 1.88 -13.28 14.79
C ASP A 178 2.41 -12.17 13.86
N GLY A 179 3.13 -11.20 14.42
CA GLY A 179 3.74 -10.07 13.73
C GLY A 179 3.32 -8.71 14.27
N LEU A 180 3.63 -7.65 13.50
CA LEU A 180 3.31 -6.28 13.86
C LEU A 180 1.80 -5.99 13.73
N LEU A 181 1.15 -5.68 14.84
CA LEU A 181 -0.23 -5.22 14.89
C LEU A 181 -0.27 -3.71 15.16
N VAL A 182 -1.23 -3.00 14.55
CA VAL A 182 -1.43 -1.56 14.79
C VAL A 182 -2.89 -1.30 15.18
N PRO A 183 -3.26 -1.54 16.45
CA PRO A 183 -4.54 -1.07 16.98
C PRO A 183 -4.64 0.46 16.93
N VAL A 184 -5.88 0.95 16.83
CA VAL A 184 -6.18 2.39 16.74
C VAL A 184 -7.06 2.82 17.90
N ILE A 185 -6.57 3.78 18.68
CA ILE A 185 -7.37 4.49 19.68
C ILE A 185 -8.03 5.68 18.99
N ARG A 186 -9.36 5.73 19.02
CA ARG A 186 -10.13 6.84 18.46
C ARG A 186 -10.26 7.98 19.45
N ASP A 187 -10.46 9.20 18.94
CA ASP A 187 -10.68 10.44 19.71
C ASP A 187 -9.72 10.63 20.90
N VAL A 188 -8.42 10.44 20.67
CA VAL A 188 -7.38 10.52 21.71
C VAL A 188 -7.36 11.89 22.38
N ASP A 189 -7.66 12.94 21.62
CA ASP A 189 -7.74 14.31 22.11
C ASP A 189 -8.86 14.51 23.15
N GLN A 190 -9.91 13.69 23.12
CA GLN A 190 -11.06 13.77 24.03
C GLN A 190 -10.93 12.88 25.27
N LYS A 191 -9.97 11.95 25.30
CA LYS A 191 -9.82 10.96 26.38
C LYS A 191 -8.85 11.42 27.46
N SER A 192 -9.12 11.05 28.72
CA SER A 192 -8.19 11.25 29.84
C SER A 192 -7.04 10.24 29.81
N LEU A 193 -5.97 10.51 30.57
CA LEU A 193 -4.83 9.57 30.67
C LEU A 193 -5.23 8.18 31.17
N LEU A 194 -6.19 8.09 32.10
CA LEU A 194 -6.65 6.82 32.64
C LEU A 194 -7.50 6.04 31.63
N GLN A 195 -8.35 6.74 30.86
CA GLN A 195 -9.09 6.13 29.76
C GLN A 195 -8.15 5.58 28.68
N LEU A 196 -7.14 6.38 28.30
CA LEU A 196 -6.11 5.96 27.35
C LEU A 196 -5.29 4.77 27.86
N ALA A 197 -4.97 4.74 29.16
CA ALA A 197 -4.27 3.61 29.77
C ALA A 197 -5.07 2.30 29.70
N GLY A 198 -6.36 2.35 30.02
CA GLY A 198 -7.23 1.18 29.94
C GLY A 198 -7.40 0.68 28.50
N GLU A 199 -7.72 1.58 27.57
CA GLU A 199 -7.98 1.21 26.17
C GLU A 199 -6.71 0.74 25.45
N ALA A 200 -5.55 1.34 25.73
CA ALA A 200 -4.28 0.88 25.18
C ALA A 200 -3.92 -0.53 25.67
N ALA A 201 -4.19 -0.84 26.95
CA ALA A 201 -3.97 -2.18 27.49
C ALA A 201 -4.92 -3.20 26.86
N GLU A 202 -6.22 -2.89 26.78
CA GLU A 202 -7.22 -3.77 26.16
C GLU A 202 -6.89 -4.06 24.68
N LEU A 203 -6.43 -3.04 23.94
CA LEU A 203 -6.07 -3.19 22.54
C LEU A 203 -4.73 -3.90 22.31
N ALA A 204 -3.83 -3.89 23.29
CA ALA A 204 -2.56 -4.61 23.21
C ALA A 204 -2.70 -6.12 23.47
N GLU A 205 -3.78 -6.53 24.15
CA GLU A 205 -4.10 -7.95 24.40
C GLU A 205 -4.87 -8.62 23.25
N LYS A 206 -5.34 -7.84 22.28
CA LYS A 206 -6.07 -8.31 21.09
C LYS A 206 -5.13 -8.52 19.91
#